data_AF-X1U9Z4-F1
#
_entry.id   AF-X1U9Z4-F1
#
_cell.length_a   1.000
_cell.length_b   1.000
_cell.length_c   1.000
_cell.angle_alpha   90.00
_cell.angle_beta   90.00
_cell.angle_gamma   90.00
#
_symmetry.space_group_name_H-M   'P 1'
#
loop_
_entity.id
_entity.type
_entity.pdbx_description
1 polymer ?
#
loop_
_entity_poly.entity_id
_entity_poly.type
_entity_poly.pdbx_seq_one_letter_code
_entity_poly.pdbx_strand_id
1 'polypeptide(L)'
;MRTYIIRRLLLMIPTLFLVSLIIFFLVRLIPGSIVDAMVAQQHRMGGGGTVALDRAFIERELGLDVPILTQYGRWIGVVPQDDGSFSGVFQGDLGTSLWRDTPVLEEIAFRWPVTLELGLIALIVAQIIALPVGIYSALRQ
;
A
#
# COMPACT_ATOMS: atom_id res chain seq x y z
N MET A 1 5.03 -25.12 20.32
CA MET A 1 5.23 -23.68 20.02
C MET A 1 5.96 -23.42 18.69
N ARG A 2 7.18 -23.95 18.45
CA ARG A 2 7.92 -23.71 17.17
C ARG A 2 7.14 -24.12 15.91
N THR A 3 6.60 -25.33 15.88
CA THR A 3 5.78 -25.81 14.74
C THR A 3 4.53 -24.95 14.50
N TYR A 4 3.94 -24.42 15.57
CA TYR A 4 2.78 -23.52 15.49
C TYR A 4 3.17 -22.16 14.90
N ILE A 5 4.28 -21.57 15.35
CA ILE A 5 4.80 -20.29 14.84
C ILE A 5 5.14 -20.42 13.35
N ILE A 6 5.87 -21.48 12.96
CA ILE A 6 6.23 -21.73 11.56
C ILE A 6 4.98 -21.89 10.70
N ARG A 7 4.01 -22.72 11.13
CA ARG A 7 2.75 -22.90 10.41
C ARG A 7 2.01 -21.57 10.24
N ARG A 8 2.00 -20.71 11.27
CA ARG A 8 1.32 -19.41 11.22
C ARG A 8 2.03 -18.43 10.29
N LEU A 9 3.36 -18.37 10.32
CA LEU A 9 4.14 -17.56 9.38
C LEU A 9 3.95 -18.03 7.93
N LEU A 10 3.93 -19.34 7.69
CA LEU A 10 3.66 -19.89 6.37
C LEU A 10 2.26 -19.58 5.88
N LEU A 11 1.26 -19.57 6.77
CA LEU A 11 -0.11 -19.16 6.43
C LEU A 11 -0.25 -17.65 6.18
N MET A 12 0.64 -16.82 6.73
CA MET A 12 0.62 -15.37 6.46
C MET A 12 1.00 -15.04 5.03
N ILE A 13 1.92 -15.80 4.42
CA ILE A 13 2.38 -15.57 3.04
C ILE A 13 1.21 -15.59 2.03
N PRO A 14 0.40 -16.66 1.92
CA PRO A 14 -0.71 -16.69 0.98
C PRO A 14 -1.79 -15.64 1.32
N THR A 15 -2.02 -15.33 2.60
CA THR A 15 -2.99 -14.27 2.96
C THR A 15 -2.53 -12.89 2.52
N LEU A 16 -1.26 -12.54 2.74
CA LEU A 16 -0.69 -11.25 2.33
C LEU A 16 -0.67 -11.15 0.80
N PHE A 17 -0.30 -12.24 0.12
CA PHE A 17 -0.34 -12.31 -1.33
C PHE A 17 -1.75 -12.05 -1.86
N LEU A 18 -2.76 -12.76 -1.36
CA LEU A 18 -4.15 -12.59 -1.80
C LEU A 18 -4.67 -11.18 -1.54
N VAL A 19 -4.41 -10.63 -0.36
CA VAL A 19 -4.81 -9.26 -0.01
C VAL A 19 -4.11 -8.24 -0.91
N SER A 20 -2.81 -8.40 -1.16
CA SER A 20 -2.06 -7.50 -2.05
C SER A 20 -2.63 -7.51 -3.48
N LEU A 21 -3.00 -8.69 -3.99
CA LEU A 21 -3.60 -8.85 -5.30
C LEU A 21 -4.97 -8.16 -5.35
N ILE A 22 -5.81 -8.38 -4.34
CA ILE A 22 -7.12 -7.70 -4.23
C ILE A 22 -6.94 -6.18 -4.22
N ILE A 23 -6.05 -5.64 -3.38
CA ILE A 23 -5.81 -4.20 -3.28
C ILE A 23 -5.30 -3.65 -4.62
N PHE A 24 -4.36 -4.34 -5.26
CA PHE A 24 -3.80 -3.93 -6.55
C PHE A 24 -4.87 -3.82 -7.64
N PHE A 25 -5.78 -4.80 -7.72
CA PHE A 25 -6.91 -4.73 -8.65
C PHE A 25 -7.92 -3.67 -8.23
N LEU A 26 -8.23 -3.55 -6.95
CA LEU A 26 -9.19 -2.57 -6.42
C LEU A 26 -8.77 -1.15 -6.78
N VAL A 27 -7.50 -0.80 -6.59
CA VAL A 27 -6.96 0.53 -6.95
C VAL A 27 -7.12 0.82 -8.45
N ARG A 28 -6.96 -0.21 -9.31
CA ARG A 28 -7.12 -0.07 -10.77
C ARG A 28 -8.57 0.01 -11.23
N LEU A 29 -9.50 -0.50 -10.41
CA LEU A 29 -10.93 -0.40 -10.66
C LEU A 29 -11.50 0.96 -10.28
N ILE A 30 -10.75 1.77 -9.51
CA ILE A 30 -11.18 3.13 -9.17
C ILE A 30 -11.31 3.94 -10.48
N PRO A 31 -12.51 4.43 -10.82
CA PRO A 31 -12.69 5.24 -12.01
C PRO A 31 -11.99 6.61 -11.82
N GLY A 32 -11.18 6.99 -12.80
CA GLY A 32 -10.33 8.17 -12.77
C GLY A 32 -8.86 7.76 -12.90
N SER A 33 -8.23 8.08 -14.03
CA SER A 33 -6.82 7.74 -14.18
C SER A 33 -5.97 8.75 -13.43
N ILE A 34 -5.08 8.26 -12.57
CA ILE A 34 -4.06 9.09 -11.92
C ILE A 34 -3.25 9.86 -12.97
N VAL A 35 -3.08 9.26 -14.15
CA VAL A 35 -2.45 9.90 -15.31
C VAL A 35 -3.20 11.18 -15.70
N ASP A 36 -4.53 11.16 -15.82
CA ASP A 36 -5.31 12.35 -16.18
C ASP A 36 -5.23 13.43 -15.09
N ALA A 37 -5.23 13.02 -13.82
CA ALA A 37 -5.06 13.93 -12.68
C ALA A 37 -3.66 14.57 -12.67
N MET A 38 -2.61 13.79 -12.94
CA MET A 38 -1.23 14.26 -13.05
C MET A 38 -1.04 15.21 -14.23
N VAL A 39 -1.57 14.85 -15.41
CA VAL A 39 -1.57 15.73 -16.59
C VAL A 39 -2.24 17.06 -16.22
N ALA A 40 -3.42 17.03 -15.60
CA ALA A 40 -4.14 18.24 -15.21
C ALA A 40 -3.40 19.09 -14.15
N GLN A 41 -2.70 18.45 -13.21
CA GLN A 41 -1.90 19.14 -12.19
C GLN A 41 -0.63 19.77 -12.78
N GLN A 42 0.08 19.07 -13.67
CA GLN A 42 1.25 19.56 -14.40
C GLN A 42 0.89 20.82 -15.22
N HIS A 43 -0.24 20.78 -15.93
CA HIS A 43 -0.74 21.92 -16.70
C HIS A 43 -1.04 23.14 -15.83
N ARG A 44 -1.33 22.96 -14.53
CA ARG A 44 -1.65 24.03 -13.58
C ARG A 44 -0.44 24.64 -12.87
N MET A 45 0.67 23.90 -12.71
CA MET A 45 1.81 24.33 -11.88
C MET A 45 2.96 25.04 -12.60
N GLY A 46 3.01 25.10 -13.94
CA GLY A 46 4.11 25.84 -14.60
C GLY A 46 4.12 25.93 -16.12
N GLY A 47 3.56 27.01 -16.67
CA GLY A 47 4.18 27.89 -17.67
C GLY A 47 4.46 27.38 -19.09
N GLY A 48 3.61 27.75 -20.05
CA GLY A 48 3.98 28.33 -21.37
C GLY A 48 5.01 27.68 -22.31
N GLY A 49 5.60 26.52 -21.99
CA GLY A 49 6.72 25.92 -22.74
C GLY A 49 6.43 24.50 -23.18
N THR A 50 5.82 24.35 -24.37
CA THR A 50 6.10 23.33 -25.39
C THR A 50 6.27 21.85 -25.02
N VAL A 51 5.73 21.34 -23.92
CA VAL A 51 5.53 19.90 -23.78
C VAL A 51 4.20 19.66 -23.09
N ALA A 52 3.12 19.60 -23.87
CA ALA A 52 1.99 18.77 -23.48
C ALA A 52 2.55 17.36 -23.36
N LEU A 53 2.89 16.92 -22.14
CA LEU A 53 3.30 15.54 -21.92
C LEU A 53 2.10 14.70 -22.33
N ASP A 54 2.23 14.03 -23.47
CA ASP A 54 1.22 13.11 -23.95
C ASP A 54 0.97 12.09 -22.85
N ARG A 55 -0.30 11.80 -22.61
CA ARG A 55 -0.77 10.76 -21.68
C ARG A 55 0.05 9.47 -21.80
N ALA A 56 0.44 9.12 -23.03
CA ALA A 56 1.28 7.97 -23.35
C ALA A 56 2.70 8.01 -22.75
N PHE A 57 3.31 9.20 -22.61
CA PHE A 57 4.61 9.35 -21.96
C PHE A 57 4.54 9.05 -20.47
N ILE A 58 3.51 9.58 -19.79
CA ILE A 58 3.32 9.34 -18.34
C ILE A 58 2.93 7.88 -18.10
N GLU A 59 2.09 7.28 -18.95
CA GLU A 59 1.78 5.85 -18.86
C GLU A 59 3.03 5.00 -18.98
N ARG A 60 3.95 5.34 -19.89
CA ARG A 60 5.22 4.62 -20.06
C ARG A 60 6.16 4.80 -18.87
N GLU A 61 6.30 6.03 -18.37
CA GLU A 61 7.16 6.32 -17.22
C GLU A 61 6.68 5.59 -15.96
N LEU A 62 5.37 5.46 -15.78
CA LEU A 62 4.76 4.70 -14.69
C LEU A 62 4.69 3.18 -14.96
N GLY A 63 5.19 2.71 -16.11
CA GLY A 63 5.11 1.30 -16.52
C GLY A 63 3.68 0.78 -16.63
N LEU A 64 2.72 1.64 -16.95
CA LEU A 64 1.30 1.31 -17.11
C LEU A 64 0.99 0.75 -18.51
N ASP A 65 1.93 0.83 -19.45
CA ASP A 65 1.84 0.37 -20.84
C ASP A 65 2.05 -1.14 -21.01
N VAL A 66 2.59 -1.83 -20.01
CA VAL A 66 2.83 -3.29 -20.04
C VAL A 66 1.63 -4.10 -19.49
N PRO A 67 1.54 -5.43 -19.74
CA PRO A 67 0.46 -6.25 -19.20
C PRO A 67 0.34 -6.17 -17.66
N ILE A 68 -0.90 -6.22 -17.14
CA ILE A 68 -1.21 -6.09 -15.70
C ILE A 68 -0.39 -7.02 -14.81
N LEU A 69 -0.13 -8.25 -15.26
CA LEU A 69 0.67 -9.23 -14.51
C LEU A 69 2.12 -8.75 -14.37
N THR A 70 2.69 -8.17 -15.43
CA THR A 70 4.02 -7.57 -15.42
C THR A 70 4.07 -6.37 -14.48
N GLN A 71 3.03 -5.53 -14.48
CA GLN A 71 2.94 -4.37 -13.57
C GLN A 71 2.93 -4.81 -12.10
N TYR A 72 2.13 -5.83 -11.77
CA TYR A 72 2.12 -6.40 -10.42
C TYR A 72 3.46 -7.03 -10.05
N GLY A 73 4.06 -7.77 -10.99
CA GLY A 73 5.36 -8.41 -10.82
C GLY A 73 6.50 -7.42 -10.57
N ARG A 74 6.49 -6.26 -11.26
CA ARG A 74 7.43 -5.15 -11.02
C ARG A 74 7.18 -4.52 -9.66
N TRP A 75 5.93 -4.16 -9.37
CA TRP A 75 5.57 -3.54 -8.09
C TRP A 75 5.97 -4.39 -6.87
N ILE A 76 5.72 -5.70 -6.92
CA ILE A 76 6.09 -6.60 -5.81
C ILE A 76 7.61 -6.88 -5.79
N GLY A 77 8.31 -6.70 -6.91
CA GLY A 77 9.76 -6.89 -7.02
C GLY A 77 10.22 -8.28 -7.47
N VAL A 78 9.36 -9.06 -8.15
CA VAL A 78 9.70 -10.38 -8.72
C VAL A 78 10.02 -10.34 -10.22
N VAL A 79 9.64 -9.26 -10.91
CA VAL A 79 9.95 -9.00 -12.32
C VAL A 79 10.91 -7.81 -12.39
N PRO A 80 11.95 -7.84 -13.23
CA PRO A 80 12.84 -6.71 -13.40
C PRO A 80 12.11 -5.50 -14.02
N GLN A 81 12.54 -4.33 -13.62
CA GLN A 81 12.19 -3.06 -14.26
C GLN A 81 12.84 -2.97 -15.65
N ASP A 82 12.50 -1.92 -16.41
CA ASP A 82 13.03 -1.70 -17.75
C ASP A 82 14.56 -1.48 -17.79
N ASP A 83 15.14 -1.04 -16.68
CA ASP A 83 16.59 -0.90 -16.47
C ASP A 83 17.28 -2.21 -16.06
N GLY A 84 16.52 -3.30 -15.89
CA GLY A 84 17.01 -4.60 -15.43
C GLY A 84 17.19 -4.73 -13.91
N SER A 85 16.90 -3.67 -13.15
CA SER A 85 16.95 -3.70 -11.68
C SER A 85 15.75 -4.43 -11.08
N PHE A 86 15.94 -5.00 -9.90
CA PHE A 86 14.85 -5.51 -9.09
C PHE A 86 14.55 -4.49 -8.00
N SER A 87 13.42 -3.82 -8.15
CA SER A 87 12.94 -2.73 -7.28
C SER A 87 11.48 -3.01 -7.00
N GLY A 88 11.10 -3.04 -5.73
CA GLY A 88 9.73 -3.35 -5.34
C GLY A 88 9.62 -3.71 -3.87
N VAL A 89 8.41 -4.13 -3.49
CA VAL A 89 8.04 -4.37 -2.09
C VAL A 89 9.01 -5.34 -1.40
N PHE A 90 9.47 -6.39 -2.08
CA PHE A 90 10.42 -7.35 -1.51
C PHE A 90 11.83 -6.77 -1.28
N GLN A 91 12.22 -5.74 -2.01
CA GLN A 91 13.50 -5.03 -1.83
C GLN A 91 13.38 -3.87 -0.83
N GLY A 92 12.19 -3.67 -0.24
CA GLY A 92 11.91 -2.56 0.68
C GLY A 92 11.57 -1.25 -0.03
N ASP A 93 11.41 -1.28 -1.35
CA ASP A 93 11.01 -0.13 -2.15
C ASP A 93 9.49 -0.15 -2.36
N LEU A 94 8.80 0.77 -1.69
CA LEU A 94 7.35 0.95 -1.83
C LEU A 94 6.99 1.98 -2.91
N GLY A 95 8.00 2.58 -3.56
CA GLY A 95 7.86 3.66 -4.53
C GLY A 95 7.53 5.01 -3.91
N THR A 96 7.20 5.95 -4.78
CA THR A 96 6.80 7.31 -4.44
C THR A 96 5.29 7.49 -4.56
N SER A 97 4.76 8.37 -3.73
CA SER A 97 3.35 8.74 -3.72
C SER A 97 3.04 9.59 -4.93
N LEU A 98 2.24 9.05 -5.86
CA LEU A 98 1.80 9.75 -7.06
C LEU A 98 1.02 11.06 -6.77
N TRP A 99 0.51 11.23 -5.55
CA TRP A 99 -0.26 12.41 -5.14
C TRP A 99 0.57 13.49 -4.43
N ARG A 100 1.53 13.07 -3.61
CA ARG A 100 2.29 13.95 -2.72
C ARG A 100 3.76 14.06 -3.10
N ASP A 101 4.20 13.26 -4.07
CA ASP A 101 5.58 13.20 -4.54
C ASP A 101 6.59 12.92 -3.40
N THR A 102 6.15 12.14 -2.41
CA THR A 102 6.96 11.73 -1.25
C THR A 102 7.09 10.21 -1.19
N PRO A 103 8.22 9.66 -0.70
CA PRO A 103 8.39 8.22 -0.54
C PRO A 103 7.27 7.61 0.32
N VAL A 104 6.64 6.53 -0.17
CA VAL A 104 5.51 5.90 0.53
C VAL A 104 5.93 5.41 1.93
N LEU A 105 7.17 4.93 2.06
CA LEU A 105 7.71 4.48 3.33
C LEU A 105 7.74 5.59 4.39
N GLU A 106 8.09 6.81 4.00
CA GLU A 106 8.10 7.97 4.91
C GLU A 106 6.69 8.34 5.35
N GLU A 107 5.72 8.29 4.43
CA GLU A 107 4.32 8.56 4.77
C GLU A 107 3.75 7.55 5.76
N ILE A 108 4.09 6.26 5.60
CA ILE A 108 3.70 5.19 6.51
C ILE A 108 4.38 5.41 7.87
N ALA A 109 5.69 5.67 7.87
CA ALA A 109 6.46 5.90 9.08
C ALA A 109 5.93 7.09 9.88
N PHE A 110 5.47 8.15 9.20
CA PHE A 110 4.88 9.32 9.83
C PHE A 110 3.52 9.02 10.49
N ARG A 111 2.71 8.14 9.90
CA ARG A 111 1.36 7.81 10.40
C ARG A 111 1.34 6.71 11.46
N TRP A 112 2.33 5.82 11.41
CA TRP A 112 2.45 4.67 12.31
C TRP A 112 2.31 5.02 13.81
N PRO A 113 2.97 6.06 14.37
CA PRO A 113 2.88 6.37 15.79
C PRO A 113 1.46 6.68 16.25
N VAL A 114 0.69 7.41 15.44
CA VAL A 114 -0.69 7.79 15.77
C VAL A 114 -1.60 6.57 15.79
N THR A 115 -1.45 5.66 14.82
CA THR A 115 -2.20 4.40 14.81
C THR A 115 -1.89 3.55 16.04
N LEU A 116 -0.61 3.50 16.44
CA LEU A 116 -0.19 2.75 17.62
C LEU A 116 -0.74 3.37 18.91
N GLU A 117 -0.69 4.70 19.03
CA GLU A 117 -1.26 5.43 20.17
C GLU A 117 -2.76 5.17 20.33
N LEU A 118 -3.53 5.36 19.26
CA LEU A 118 -4.98 5.10 19.26
C LEU A 118 -5.29 3.63 19.53
N GLY A 119 -4.51 2.71 18.96
CA GLY A 119 -4.65 1.28 19.19
C GLY A 119 -4.40 0.88 20.65
N LEU A 120 -3.38 1.45 21.29
CA LEU A 120 -3.08 1.21 22.70
C LEU A 120 -4.20 1.76 23.61
N ILE A 121 -4.66 2.98 23.36
CA ILE A 121 -5.77 3.57 24.13
C ILE A 121 -7.03 2.71 23.97
N ALA A 122 -7.37 2.31 22.74
CA ALA A 122 -8.52 1.45 22.48
C ALA A 122 -8.40 0.10 23.22
N LEU A 123 -7.21 -0.50 23.24
CA LEU A 123 -6.97 -1.77 23.93
C LEU A 123 -7.11 -1.61 25.46
N ILE A 124 -6.58 -0.53 26.04
CA ILE A 124 -6.71 -0.22 27.46
C ILE A 124 -8.19 -0.05 27.83
N VAL A 125 -8.92 0.80 27.10
CA VAL A 125 -10.34 1.04 27.34
C VAL A 125 -11.16 -0.25 27.18
N ALA A 126 -10.88 -1.04 26.14
CA ALA A 126 -11.54 -2.32 25.94
C ALA A 126 -11.30 -3.28 27.10
N GLN A 127 -10.08 -3.37 27.65
CA GLN A 127 -9.79 -4.21 28.81
C GLN A 127 -10.46 -3.71 30.08
N ILE A 128 -10.49 -2.40 30.31
CA ILE A 128 -11.18 -1.79 31.47
C ILE A 128 -12.66 -2.13 31.49
N ILE A 129 -13.31 -2.28 30.33
CA ILE A 129 -14.72 -2.63 30.23
C ILE A 129 -14.93 -4.16 30.19
N ALA A 130 -14.15 -4.86 29.36
CA ALA A 130 -14.32 -6.28 29.13
C ALA A 130 -13.99 -7.13 30.37
N LEU A 131 -12.98 -6.75 31.16
CA LEU A 131 -12.60 -7.52 32.35
C LEU A 131 -13.68 -7.48 33.44
N PRO A 132 -14.21 -6.32 33.89
CA PRO A 132 -15.27 -6.29 34.89
C PRO A 132 -16.56 -6.97 34.41
N VAL A 133 -16.97 -6.73 33.17
CA VAL A 133 -18.17 -7.35 32.59
C VAL A 133 -17.99 -8.87 32.49
N GLY A 134 -16.83 -9.34 32.04
CA GLY A 134 -16.50 -10.76 31.97
C GLY A 134 -16.50 -11.43 33.35
N ILE A 135 -15.87 -10.80 34.34
CA ILE A 135 -15.84 -11.29 35.73
C ILE A 135 -17.26 -11.34 36.31
N TYR A 136 -18.03 -10.26 36.14
CA TYR A 136 -19.42 -10.21 36.61
C TYR A 136 -20.29 -11.30 35.99
N SER A 137 -20.17 -11.51 34.68
CA SER A 137 -20.89 -12.58 33.98
C SER A 137 -20.47 -13.97 34.45
N ALA A 138 -19.20 -14.19 34.78
CA ALA A 138 -18.70 -15.48 35.27
C ALA A 138 -19.14 -15.79 36.70
N LEU A 139 -19.31 -14.76 37.55
CA LEU A 139 -19.78 -14.93 38.92
C LEU A 139 -21.30 -15.07 39.05
N ARG A 140 -22.05 -14.64 38.03
CA ARG A 140 -23.53 -14.66 38.01
C ARG A 140 -24.10 -15.70 37.03
N GLN A 141 -23.24 -16.48 36.39
CA GLN A 141 -23.53 -17.79 35.82
C GLN A 141 -23.46 -18.85 36.92
#